data_AF-A0A453HQP7-F1
#
_entry.id   AF-A0A453HQP7-F1
#
_cell.length_a   1.000
_cell.length_b   1.000
_cell.length_c   1.000
_cell.angle_alpha   90.00
_cell.angle_beta   90.00
_cell.angle_gamma   90.00
#
_symmetry.space_group_name_H-M   'P 1'
#
loop_
_entity.id
_entity.type
_entity.pdbx_description
1 polymer ?
#
loop_
_entity_poly.entity_id
_entity_poly.type
_entity_poly.pdbx_seq_one_letter_code
_entity_poly.pdbx_strand_id
1 'polypeptide(L)'
;MRKDFETSLDAKLLAAQQEAESVQSSESNKEKASQLRTEIAMVQESLTHAKAATEQAREEEANILAEKDAARRTCKESLEEAQRKLSNLRNDFDPVAFKGLQEKLDETYSEIASLQKKIEDARDRDLESVSAVSTELDDAKETLQKVAQEQTSLSSLVESLRLELQAVKEEHSQLKHKDAEIESIVGDLHVKLQKCKSDLETAVATESDATLASDDLMLALEQLSSESKNALQEAEVLQKRAAELRDEAEAARASLVEAEQKLQSSLKEAEVAKAAETRALDQIKQLSEKASAVRASISEPGANITISKEEFESLSRKVEQTEKLAEMKVAAAMAQVDAVRASENEAIKKLEAARKEMEDMELATEEALKKAETAEAANKAVESELKRWREKEEQNKNTETYVPPVGATSLADAPSHKASSAKANEKSNGHQKNSKAVLRKSFMLPSITGMFHHKKKNNADGSSHS
;
A
#
# COMPACT_ATOMS: atom_id res chain seq x y z
N MET A 1 -162.37 -181.54 -75.54
CA MET A 1 -161.29 -182.43 -76.08
C MET A 1 -160.27 -181.72 -77.00
N ARG A 2 -160.27 -180.38 -77.13
CA ARG A 2 -159.07 -179.66 -77.64
C ARG A 2 -158.98 -178.22 -77.14
N LYS A 3 -160.12 -177.51 -77.06
CA LYS A 3 -160.19 -176.10 -76.62
C LYS A 3 -159.94 -175.87 -75.11
N ASP A 4 -160.08 -176.93 -74.31
CA ASP A 4 -160.06 -176.87 -72.83
C ASP A 4 -158.64 -177.06 -72.24
N PHE A 5 -157.66 -177.42 -73.07
CA PHE A 5 -156.27 -177.64 -72.65
C PHE A 5 -155.36 -176.44 -72.99
N GLU A 6 -155.66 -175.76 -74.09
CA GLU A 6 -154.90 -174.61 -74.60
C GLU A 6 -155.05 -173.39 -73.68
N THR A 7 -156.29 -173.09 -73.25
CA THR A 7 -156.60 -172.02 -72.29
C THR A 7 -156.03 -172.23 -70.89
N SER A 8 -155.79 -173.48 -70.48
CA SER A 8 -155.17 -173.79 -69.18
C SER A 8 -153.66 -173.55 -69.16
N LEU A 9 -153.00 -173.57 -70.34
CA LEU A 9 -151.58 -173.29 -70.47
C LEU A 9 -151.31 -171.78 -70.42
N ASP A 10 -152.07 -170.98 -71.18
CA ASP A 10 -151.95 -169.52 -71.22
C ASP A 10 -152.16 -168.88 -69.84
N ALA A 11 -153.14 -169.38 -69.07
CA ALA A 11 -153.41 -168.90 -67.72
C ALA A 11 -152.21 -169.11 -66.75
N LYS A 12 -151.41 -170.16 -66.95
CA LYS A 12 -150.21 -170.44 -66.15
C LYS A 12 -149.03 -169.55 -66.51
N LEU A 13 -148.91 -169.20 -67.79
CA LEU A 13 -147.82 -168.36 -68.30
C LEU A 13 -147.99 -166.90 -67.84
N LEU A 14 -149.22 -166.40 -67.88
CA LEU A 14 -149.60 -165.09 -67.31
C LEU A 14 -149.32 -164.99 -65.80
N ALA A 15 -149.64 -166.04 -65.03
CA ALA A 15 -149.38 -166.05 -63.58
C ALA A 15 -147.88 -165.94 -63.24
N ALA A 16 -147.02 -166.67 -63.96
CA ALA A 16 -145.57 -166.62 -63.76
C ALA A 16 -144.97 -165.24 -64.13
N GLN A 17 -145.49 -164.59 -65.17
CA GLN A 17 -145.04 -163.25 -65.55
C GLN A 17 -145.45 -162.20 -64.51
N GLN A 18 -146.66 -162.29 -63.97
CA GLN A 18 -147.16 -161.37 -62.94
C GLN A 18 -146.42 -161.52 -61.59
N GLU A 19 -145.92 -162.72 -61.27
CA GLU A 19 -145.07 -162.94 -60.09
C GLU A 19 -143.68 -162.29 -60.27
N ALA A 20 -143.05 -162.41 -61.44
CA ALA A 20 -141.77 -161.77 -61.74
C ALA A 20 -141.85 -160.24 -61.69
N GLU A 21 -142.91 -159.65 -62.27
CA GLU A 21 -143.16 -158.20 -62.21
C GLU A 21 -143.38 -157.70 -60.76
N SER A 22 -144.05 -158.50 -59.92
CA SER A 22 -144.24 -158.20 -58.49
C SER A 22 -142.94 -158.19 -57.69
N VAL A 23 -142.05 -159.17 -57.92
CA VAL A 23 -140.73 -159.24 -57.26
C VAL A 23 -139.85 -158.05 -57.66
N GLN A 24 -139.77 -157.73 -58.96
CA GLN A 24 -138.95 -156.61 -59.44
C GLN A 24 -139.45 -155.25 -58.93
N SER A 25 -140.77 -155.09 -58.77
CA SER A 25 -141.38 -153.91 -58.13
C SER A 25 -141.01 -153.80 -56.64
N SER A 26 -140.97 -154.93 -55.93
CA SER A 26 -140.60 -154.99 -54.51
C SER A 26 -139.14 -154.59 -54.27
N GLU A 27 -138.20 -155.09 -55.08
CA GLU A 27 -136.78 -154.73 -54.96
C GLU A 27 -136.55 -153.25 -55.28
N SER A 28 -137.16 -152.73 -56.36
CA SER A 28 -137.08 -151.30 -56.71
C SER A 28 -137.61 -150.39 -55.60
N ASN A 29 -138.70 -150.77 -54.91
CA ASN A 29 -139.22 -150.00 -53.78
C ASN A 29 -138.32 -150.07 -52.55
N LYS A 30 -137.65 -151.20 -52.30
CA LYS A 30 -136.73 -151.35 -51.17
C LYS A 30 -135.47 -150.50 -51.34
N GLU A 31 -134.97 -150.39 -52.58
CA GLU A 31 -133.83 -149.53 -52.92
C GLU A 31 -134.18 -148.04 -52.88
N LYS A 32 -135.35 -147.64 -53.39
CA LYS A 32 -135.86 -146.26 -53.20
C LYS A 32 -136.01 -145.89 -51.72
N ALA A 33 -136.47 -146.83 -50.90
CA ALA A 33 -136.62 -146.62 -49.45
C ALA A 33 -135.27 -146.55 -48.70
N SER A 34 -134.21 -147.20 -49.19
CA SER A 34 -132.87 -147.01 -48.64
C SER A 34 -132.28 -145.67 -49.08
N GLN A 35 -132.37 -145.31 -50.36
CA GLN A 35 -131.94 -144.02 -50.90
C GLN A 35 -132.59 -142.84 -50.16
N LEU A 36 -133.91 -142.84 -49.98
CA LEU A 36 -134.62 -141.81 -49.23
C LEU A 36 -134.18 -141.72 -47.76
N ARG A 37 -133.82 -142.82 -47.11
CA ARG A 37 -133.25 -142.78 -45.75
C ARG A 37 -131.87 -142.13 -45.73
N THR A 38 -131.02 -142.43 -46.71
CA THR A 38 -129.69 -141.82 -46.83
C THR A 38 -129.81 -140.32 -47.11
N GLU A 39 -130.71 -139.92 -48.00
CA GLU A 39 -131.00 -138.51 -48.27
C GLU A 39 -131.56 -137.78 -47.05
N ILE A 40 -132.52 -138.37 -46.32
CA ILE A 40 -133.05 -137.79 -45.07
C ILE A 40 -131.94 -137.65 -44.03
N ALA A 41 -131.04 -138.62 -43.89
CA ALA A 41 -129.90 -138.52 -42.99
C ALA A 41 -128.94 -137.38 -43.39
N MET A 42 -128.56 -137.27 -44.67
CA MET A 42 -127.72 -136.18 -45.16
C MET A 42 -128.40 -134.80 -45.03
N VAL A 43 -129.72 -134.72 -45.23
CA VAL A 43 -130.50 -133.48 -45.05
C VAL A 43 -130.61 -133.12 -43.56
N GLN A 44 -130.72 -134.10 -42.66
CA GLN A 44 -130.71 -133.85 -41.22
C GLN A 44 -129.33 -133.42 -40.72
N GLU A 45 -128.26 -134.07 -41.18
CA GLU A 45 -126.87 -133.72 -40.86
C GLU A 45 -126.51 -132.32 -41.36
N SER A 46 -126.81 -132.01 -42.63
CA SER A 46 -126.63 -130.66 -43.19
C SER A 46 -127.52 -129.62 -42.51
N LEU A 47 -128.74 -129.96 -42.08
CA LEU A 47 -129.58 -129.07 -41.26
C LEU A 47 -128.96 -128.82 -39.87
N THR A 48 -128.34 -129.81 -39.23
CA THR A 48 -127.63 -129.59 -37.96
C THR A 48 -126.39 -128.73 -38.12
N HIS A 49 -125.60 -128.94 -39.19
CA HIS A 49 -124.47 -128.08 -39.52
C HIS A 49 -124.90 -126.65 -39.87
N ALA A 50 -125.96 -126.49 -40.67
CA ALA A 50 -126.51 -125.18 -41.01
C ALA A 50 -127.00 -124.44 -39.77
N LYS A 51 -127.70 -125.12 -38.85
CA LYS A 51 -128.12 -124.52 -37.57
C LYS A 51 -126.94 -124.10 -36.71
N ALA A 52 -125.93 -124.95 -36.56
CA ALA A 52 -124.72 -124.61 -35.81
C ALA A 52 -123.99 -123.41 -36.43
N ALA A 53 -123.85 -123.38 -37.76
CA ALA A 53 -123.26 -122.25 -38.47
C ALA A 53 -124.07 -120.95 -38.33
N THR A 54 -125.42 -121.01 -38.35
CA THR A 54 -126.24 -119.81 -38.11
C THR A 54 -126.18 -119.32 -36.67
N GLU A 55 -126.06 -120.22 -35.69
CA GLU A 55 -125.92 -119.83 -34.27
C GLU A 55 -124.54 -119.21 -34.04
N GLN A 56 -123.47 -119.82 -34.56
CA GLN A 56 -122.11 -119.28 -34.51
C GLN A 56 -122.01 -117.92 -35.21
N ALA A 57 -122.57 -117.78 -36.42
CA ALA A 57 -122.57 -116.49 -37.13
C ALA A 57 -123.33 -115.40 -36.37
N ARG A 58 -124.40 -115.77 -35.64
CA ARG A 58 -125.17 -114.85 -34.77
C ARG A 58 -124.38 -114.45 -33.52
N GLU A 59 -123.61 -115.36 -32.93
CA GLU A 59 -122.70 -115.09 -31.82
C GLU A 59 -121.53 -114.20 -32.26
N GLU A 60 -120.93 -114.46 -33.42
CA GLU A 60 -119.89 -113.63 -34.03
C GLU A 60 -120.39 -112.21 -34.36
N GLU A 61 -121.59 -112.08 -34.95
CA GLU A 61 -122.22 -110.77 -35.20
C GLU A 61 -122.47 -110.00 -33.90
N ALA A 62 -122.97 -110.67 -32.86
CA ALA A 62 -123.19 -110.07 -31.55
C ALA A 62 -121.87 -109.59 -30.90
N ASN A 63 -120.80 -110.40 -30.99
CA ASN A 63 -119.48 -110.04 -30.50
C ASN A 63 -118.87 -108.85 -31.27
N ILE A 64 -118.95 -108.84 -32.60
CA ILE A 64 -118.49 -107.72 -33.44
C ILE A 64 -119.26 -106.42 -33.10
N LEU A 65 -120.58 -106.51 -32.88
CA LEU A 65 -121.37 -105.35 -32.46
C LEU A 65 -120.96 -104.86 -31.06
N ALA A 66 -120.76 -105.77 -30.10
CA ALA A 66 -120.31 -105.43 -28.75
C ALA A 66 -118.92 -104.77 -28.74
N GLU A 67 -117.97 -105.30 -29.52
CA GLU A 67 -116.63 -104.72 -29.69
C GLU A 67 -116.67 -103.36 -30.39
N LYS A 68 -117.45 -103.23 -31.48
CA LYS A 68 -117.63 -101.94 -32.19
C LYS A 68 -118.30 -100.88 -31.31
N ASP A 69 -119.21 -101.27 -30.42
CA ASP A 69 -119.83 -100.37 -29.46
C ASP A 69 -118.87 -100.02 -28.29
N ALA A 70 -118.02 -100.95 -27.86
CA ALA A 70 -116.96 -100.69 -26.89
C ALA A 70 -115.92 -99.72 -27.45
N ALA A 71 -115.38 -99.98 -28.64
CA ALA A 71 -114.44 -99.08 -29.32
C ALA A 71 -115.04 -97.69 -29.57
N ARG A 72 -116.34 -97.60 -29.92
CA ARG A 72 -117.04 -96.31 -30.06
C ARG A 72 -117.16 -95.57 -28.72
N ARG A 73 -117.46 -96.28 -27.62
CA ARG A 73 -117.50 -95.69 -26.27
C ARG A 73 -116.13 -95.15 -25.86
N THR A 74 -115.07 -95.95 -25.95
CA THR A 74 -113.70 -95.51 -25.63
C THR A 74 -113.24 -94.33 -26.49
N CYS A 75 -113.55 -94.34 -27.80
CA CYS A 75 -113.23 -93.23 -28.70
C CYS A 75 -114.01 -91.94 -28.34
N LYS A 76 -115.29 -92.06 -27.97
CA LYS A 76 -116.09 -90.94 -27.52
C LYS A 76 -115.55 -90.36 -26.19
N GLU A 77 -115.24 -91.22 -25.24
CA GLU A 77 -114.68 -90.83 -23.93
C GLU A 77 -113.33 -90.11 -24.08
N SER A 78 -112.44 -90.62 -24.94
CA SER A 78 -111.14 -89.98 -25.21
C SER A 78 -111.28 -88.64 -25.94
N LEU A 79 -112.25 -88.50 -26.84
CA LEU A 79 -112.58 -87.22 -27.49
C LEU A 79 -113.12 -86.21 -26.49
N GLU A 80 -114.05 -86.61 -25.62
CA GLU A 80 -114.60 -85.76 -24.56
C GLU A 80 -113.53 -85.36 -23.53
N GLU A 81 -112.60 -86.25 -23.19
CA GLU A 81 -111.46 -85.94 -22.33
C GLU A 81 -110.48 -84.97 -23.01
N ALA A 82 -110.17 -85.16 -24.30
CA ALA A 82 -109.32 -84.27 -25.07
C ALA A 82 -109.94 -82.87 -25.22
N GLN A 83 -111.26 -82.78 -25.49
CA GLN A 83 -112.00 -81.51 -25.51
C GLN A 83 -111.99 -80.82 -24.14
N ARG A 84 -112.17 -81.57 -23.05
CA ARG A 84 -112.10 -81.05 -21.68
C ARG A 84 -110.70 -80.48 -21.37
N LYS A 85 -109.64 -81.21 -21.71
CA LYS A 85 -108.24 -80.76 -21.58
C LYS A 85 -107.96 -79.50 -22.40
N LEU A 86 -108.44 -79.43 -23.64
CA LEU A 86 -108.25 -78.27 -24.53
C LEU A 86 -109.02 -77.04 -23.99
N SER A 87 -110.27 -77.21 -23.55
CA SER A 87 -111.04 -76.14 -22.91
C SER A 87 -110.39 -75.64 -21.62
N ASN A 88 -109.84 -76.52 -20.78
CA ASN A 88 -109.09 -76.12 -19.59
C ASN A 88 -107.85 -75.30 -19.98
N LEU A 89 -106.99 -75.81 -20.85
CA LEU A 89 -105.79 -75.09 -21.33
C LEU A 89 -106.13 -73.73 -21.97
N ARG A 90 -107.28 -73.61 -22.63
CA ARG A 90 -107.75 -72.35 -23.22
C ARG A 90 -108.29 -71.36 -22.18
N ASN A 91 -108.88 -71.85 -21.09
CA ASN A 91 -109.35 -71.01 -19.98
C ASN A 91 -108.21 -70.59 -19.05
N ASP A 92 -107.19 -71.45 -18.88
CA ASP A 92 -105.98 -71.19 -18.10
C ASP A 92 -105.01 -70.25 -18.84
N PHE A 93 -105.14 -70.11 -20.16
CA PHE A 93 -104.36 -69.18 -20.97
C PHE A 93 -104.91 -67.75 -20.87
N ASP A 94 -104.23 -66.89 -20.09
CA ASP A 94 -104.49 -65.46 -20.06
C ASP A 94 -103.69 -64.71 -21.16
N PRO A 95 -104.34 -64.25 -22.25
CA PRO A 95 -103.67 -63.48 -23.29
C PRO A 95 -103.21 -62.10 -22.83
N VAL A 96 -103.81 -61.52 -21.78
CA VAL A 96 -103.42 -60.23 -21.23
C VAL A 96 -102.11 -60.37 -20.44
N ALA A 97 -101.99 -61.42 -19.62
CA ALA A 97 -100.73 -61.75 -18.95
C ALA A 97 -99.60 -62.05 -19.95
N PHE A 98 -99.87 -62.82 -21.01
CA PHE A 98 -98.86 -63.07 -22.05
C PHE A 98 -98.40 -61.78 -22.72
N LYS A 99 -99.33 -60.91 -23.15
CA LYS A 99 -98.98 -59.63 -23.79
C LYS A 99 -98.22 -58.70 -22.83
N GLY A 100 -98.62 -58.64 -21.56
CA GLY A 100 -97.92 -57.85 -20.54
C GLY A 100 -96.51 -58.38 -20.21
N LEU A 101 -96.27 -59.70 -20.34
CA LEU A 101 -94.93 -60.28 -20.26
C LEU A 101 -94.09 -59.95 -21.50
N GLN A 102 -94.69 -59.95 -22.70
CA GLN A 102 -94.02 -59.56 -23.93
C GLN A 102 -93.63 -58.07 -23.91
N GLU A 103 -94.54 -57.18 -23.50
CA GLU A 103 -94.26 -55.74 -23.37
C GLU A 103 -93.14 -55.47 -22.36
N LYS A 104 -93.13 -56.16 -21.21
CA LYS A 104 -92.03 -56.10 -20.23
C LYS A 104 -90.70 -56.63 -20.77
N LEU A 105 -90.74 -57.67 -21.62
CA LEU A 105 -89.53 -58.23 -22.24
C LEU A 105 -88.92 -57.23 -23.22
N ASP A 106 -89.75 -56.58 -24.05
CA ASP A 106 -89.33 -55.55 -25.00
C ASP A 106 -88.83 -54.27 -24.28
N GLU A 107 -89.46 -53.88 -23.17
CA GLU A 107 -88.98 -52.82 -22.26
C GLU A 107 -87.62 -53.18 -21.65
N THR A 108 -87.46 -54.40 -21.15
CA THR A 108 -86.19 -54.89 -20.58
C THR A 108 -85.07 -54.92 -21.63
N TYR A 109 -85.35 -55.37 -22.85
CA TYR A 109 -84.37 -55.33 -23.95
C TYR A 109 -83.98 -53.88 -24.32
N SER A 110 -84.93 -52.96 -24.30
CA SER A 110 -84.69 -51.54 -24.56
C SER A 110 -83.84 -50.89 -23.46
N GLU A 111 -84.07 -51.24 -22.19
CA GLU A 111 -83.25 -50.79 -21.07
C GLU A 111 -81.84 -51.37 -21.13
N ILE A 112 -81.70 -52.67 -21.42
CA ILE A 112 -80.38 -53.32 -21.63
C ILE A 112 -79.60 -52.61 -22.74
N ALA A 113 -80.23 -52.32 -23.88
CA ALA A 113 -79.58 -51.58 -24.97
C ALA A 113 -79.18 -50.16 -24.56
N SER A 114 -80.00 -49.46 -23.76
CA SER A 114 -79.67 -48.14 -23.20
C SER A 114 -78.49 -48.20 -22.24
N LEU A 115 -78.44 -49.21 -21.37
CA LEU A 115 -77.35 -49.42 -20.42
C LEU A 115 -76.05 -49.82 -21.13
N GLN A 116 -76.11 -50.70 -22.12
CA GLN A 116 -74.96 -51.04 -22.97
C GLN A 116 -74.38 -49.80 -23.67
N LYS A 117 -75.24 -48.95 -24.25
CA LYS A 117 -74.79 -47.69 -24.84
C LYS A 117 -74.17 -46.75 -23.80
N LYS A 118 -74.78 -46.59 -22.62
CA LYS A 118 -74.21 -45.75 -21.54
C LYS A 118 -72.84 -46.26 -21.06
N ILE A 119 -72.64 -47.58 -21.03
CA ILE A 119 -71.36 -48.21 -20.68
C ILE A 119 -70.31 -47.92 -21.76
N GLU A 120 -70.65 -48.03 -23.04
CA GLU A 120 -69.71 -47.74 -24.12
C GLU A 120 -69.39 -46.25 -24.21
N ASP A 121 -70.41 -45.37 -24.19
CA ASP A 121 -70.22 -43.91 -24.11
C ASP A 121 -69.35 -43.51 -22.88
N ALA A 122 -69.42 -44.25 -21.76
CA ALA A 122 -68.59 -44.01 -20.59
C ALA A 122 -67.14 -44.50 -20.79
N ARG A 123 -66.95 -45.69 -21.36
CA ARG A 123 -65.63 -46.24 -21.71
C ARG A 123 -64.88 -45.36 -22.70
N ASP A 124 -65.57 -44.81 -23.70
CA ASP A 124 -64.96 -43.90 -24.67
C ASP A 124 -64.44 -42.64 -23.98
N ARG A 125 -65.24 -42.03 -23.08
CA ARG A 125 -64.81 -40.86 -22.27
C ARG A 125 -63.67 -41.19 -21.32
N ASP A 126 -63.71 -42.35 -20.67
CA ASP A 126 -62.62 -42.80 -19.79
C ASP A 126 -61.33 -43.03 -20.59
N LEU A 127 -61.42 -43.61 -21.79
CA LEU A 127 -60.28 -43.82 -22.69
C LEU A 127 -59.72 -42.50 -23.23
N GLU A 128 -60.57 -41.58 -23.67
CA GLU A 128 -60.19 -40.21 -24.05
C GLU A 128 -59.48 -39.51 -22.90
N SER A 129 -60.04 -39.55 -21.68
CA SER A 129 -59.45 -38.95 -20.48
C SER A 129 -58.09 -39.58 -20.12
N VAL A 130 -57.96 -40.90 -20.18
CA VAL A 130 -56.69 -41.60 -19.95
C VAL A 130 -55.66 -41.23 -21.01
N SER A 131 -56.05 -41.09 -22.28
CA SER A 131 -55.14 -40.65 -23.34
C SER A 131 -54.64 -39.22 -23.11
N ALA A 132 -55.52 -38.30 -22.73
CA ALA A 132 -55.19 -36.91 -22.46
C ALA A 132 -54.22 -36.78 -21.26
N VAL A 133 -54.50 -37.50 -20.17
CA VAL A 133 -53.62 -37.57 -19.00
C VAL A 133 -52.27 -38.22 -19.34
N SER A 134 -52.24 -39.22 -20.24
CA SER A 134 -50.98 -39.81 -20.71
C SER A 134 -50.15 -38.81 -21.51
N THR A 135 -50.76 -38.03 -22.40
CA THR A 135 -50.03 -36.99 -23.16
C THR A 135 -49.52 -35.87 -22.26
N GLU A 136 -50.33 -35.41 -21.29
CA GLU A 136 -49.91 -34.38 -20.34
C GLU A 136 -48.80 -34.87 -19.40
N LEU A 137 -48.79 -36.16 -19.04
CA LEU A 137 -47.71 -36.80 -18.30
C LEU A 137 -46.40 -36.89 -19.10
N ASP A 138 -46.46 -37.22 -20.39
CA ASP A 138 -45.28 -37.27 -21.26
C ASP A 138 -44.70 -35.85 -21.50
N ASP A 139 -45.55 -34.83 -21.70
CA ASP A 139 -45.14 -33.42 -21.78
C ASP A 139 -44.51 -32.93 -20.46
N ALA A 140 -45.10 -33.28 -19.30
CA ALA A 140 -44.55 -32.99 -17.97
C ALA A 140 -43.19 -33.67 -17.74
N LYS A 141 -43.00 -34.87 -18.30
CA LYS A 141 -41.74 -35.62 -18.23
C LYS A 141 -40.66 -35.02 -19.14
N GLU A 142 -41.00 -34.57 -20.36
CA GLU A 142 -40.06 -33.88 -21.24
C GLU A 142 -39.61 -32.54 -20.64
N THR A 143 -40.54 -31.76 -20.09
CA THR A 143 -40.21 -30.49 -19.41
C THR A 143 -39.36 -30.71 -18.17
N LEU A 144 -39.64 -31.72 -17.34
CA LEU A 144 -38.79 -32.09 -16.20
C LEU A 144 -37.37 -32.50 -16.65
N GLN A 145 -37.24 -33.23 -17.76
CA GLN A 145 -35.93 -33.59 -18.32
C GLN A 145 -35.14 -32.37 -18.79
N LYS A 146 -35.80 -31.38 -19.42
CA LYS A 146 -35.17 -30.10 -19.82
C LYS A 146 -34.67 -29.33 -18.58
N VAL A 147 -35.51 -29.20 -17.55
CA VAL A 147 -35.12 -28.55 -16.27
C VAL A 147 -33.93 -29.26 -15.62
N ALA A 148 -33.86 -30.59 -15.64
CA ALA A 148 -32.70 -31.33 -15.13
C ALA A 148 -31.42 -31.04 -15.94
N GLN A 149 -31.51 -30.96 -17.27
CA GLN A 149 -30.38 -30.59 -18.13
C GLN A 149 -29.91 -29.15 -17.86
N GLU A 150 -30.84 -28.20 -17.73
CA GLU A 150 -30.54 -26.81 -17.34
C GLU A 150 -29.90 -26.74 -15.95
N GLN A 151 -30.40 -27.49 -14.96
CA GLN A 151 -29.80 -27.59 -13.62
C GLN A 151 -28.34 -28.07 -13.70
N THR A 152 -28.04 -29.12 -14.49
CA THR A 152 -26.65 -29.59 -14.63
C THR A 152 -25.75 -28.56 -15.32
N SER A 153 -26.28 -27.85 -16.31
CA SER A 153 -25.56 -26.79 -17.04
C SER A 153 -25.27 -25.57 -16.17
N LEU A 154 -26.25 -25.13 -15.37
CA LEU A 154 -26.07 -24.05 -14.40
C LEU A 154 -25.11 -24.46 -13.27
N SER A 155 -25.17 -25.73 -12.83
CA SER A 155 -24.25 -26.25 -11.81
C SER A 155 -22.80 -26.23 -12.29
N SER A 156 -22.53 -26.60 -13.55
CA SER A 156 -21.18 -26.55 -14.13
C SER A 156 -20.70 -25.11 -14.34
N LEU A 157 -21.58 -24.19 -14.77
CA LEU A 157 -21.25 -22.77 -14.88
C LEU A 157 -20.91 -22.14 -13.52
N VAL A 158 -21.69 -22.44 -12.47
CA VAL A 158 -21.42 -21.98 -11.11
C VAL A 158 -20.06 -22.50 -10.61
N GLU A 159 -19.67 -23.72 -10.96
CA GLU A 159 -18.36 -24.26 -10.57
C GLU A 159 -17.21 -23.60 -11.35
N SER A 160 -17.37 -23.31 -12.65
CA SER A 160 -16.42 -22.49 -13.42
C SER A 160 -16.22 -21.12 -12.77
N LEU A 161 -17.31 -20.43 -12.45
CA LEU A 161 -17.27 -19.11 -11.81
C LEU A 161 -16.66 -19.15 -10.40
N ARG A 162 -16.75 -20.27 -9.66
CA ARG A 162 -16.02 -20.46 -8.39
C ARG A 162 -14.52 -20.58 -8.60
N LEU A 163 -14.08 -21.33 -9.61
CA LEU A 163 -12.66 -21.47 -9.94
C LEU A 163 -12.07 -20.14 -10.43
N GLU A 164 -12.78 -19.41 -11.29
CA GLU A 164 -12.41 -18.06 -11.72
C GLU A 164 -12.32 -17.09 -10.54
N LEU A 165 -13.30 -17.10 -9.63
CA LEU A 165 -13.26 -16.26 -8.41
C LEU A 165 -12.09 -16.64 -7.48
N GLN A 166 -11.71 -17.92 -7.42
CA GLN A 166 -10.55 -18.34 -6.65
C GLN A 166 -9.23 -17.87 -7.31
N ALA A 167 -9.12 -17.97 -8.63
CA ALA A 167 -7.96 -17.47 -9.38
C ALA A 167 -7.80 -15.95 -9.20
N VAL A 168 -8.87 -15.17 -9.35
CA VAL A 168 -8.85 -13.71 -9.15
C VAL A 168 -8.46 -13.31 -7.72
N LYS A 169 -8.85 -14.09 -6.70
CA LYS A 169 -8.43 -13.86 -5.30
C LYS A 169 -6.94 -14.14 -5.08
N GLU A 170 -6.40 -15.14 -5.75
CA GLU A 170 -4.97 -15.46 -5.71
C GLU A 170 -4.15 -14.37 -6.43
N GLU A 171 -4.55 -13.99 -7.65
CA GLU A 171 -3.94 -12.88 -8.40
C GLU A 171 -3.96 -11.56 -7.62
N HIS A 172 -5.09 -11.22 -6.99
CA HIS A 172 -5.20 -10.03 -6.15
C HIS A 172 -4.24 -10.09 -4.94
N SER A 173 -4.05 -11.26 -4.35
CA SER A 173 -3.14 -11.47 -3.22
C SER A 173 -1.68 -11.33 -3.65
N GLN A 174 -1.34 -11.85 -4.84
CA GLN A 174 0.00 -11.70 -5.44
C GLN A 174 0.29 -10.25 -5.85
N LEU A 175 -0.69 -9.54 -6.42
CA LEU A 175 -0.56 -8.11 -6.74
C LEU A 175 -0.32 -7.29 -5.47
N LYS A 176 -1.13 -7.50 -4.42
CA LYS A 176 -0.94 -6.82 -3.14
C LYS A 176 0.44 -7.06 -2.51
N HIS A 177 1.02 -8.24 -2.70
CA HIS A 177 2.39 -8.52 -2.24
C HIS A 177 3.43 -7.73 -3.06
N LYS A 178 3.29 -7.69 -4.39
CA LYS A 178 4.16 -6.91 -5.29
C LYS A 178 4.04 -5.40 -5.04
N ASP A 179 2.84 -4.89 -4.77
CA ASP A 179 2.63 -3.49 -4.42
C ASP A 179 3.40 -3.14 -3.14
N ALA A 180 3.34 -3.98 -2.10
CA ALA A 180 4.11 -3.78 -0.87
C ALA A 180 5.64 -3.89 -1.07
N GLU A 181 6.11 -4.75 -1.99
CA GLU A 181 7.52 -4.81 -2.40
C GLU A 181 7.96 -3.52 -3.10
N ILE A 182 7.13 -3.01 -4.03
CA ILE A 182 7.36 -1.75 -4.75
C ILE A 182 7.34 -0.56 -3.78
N GLU A 183 6.40 -0.50 -2.83
CA GLU A 183 6.36 0.52 -1.78
C GLU A 183 7.64 0.52 -0.93
N SER A 184 8.16 -0.66 -0.58
CA SER A 184 9.45 -0.81 0.11
C SER A 184 10.62 -0.28 -0.73
N ILE A 185 10.70 -0.65 -2.01
CA ILE A 185 11.73 -0.17 -2.94
C ILE A 185 11.65 1.35 -3.14
N VAL A 186 10.45 1.91 -3.24
CA VAL A 186 10.21 3.36 -3.35
C VAL A 186 10.64 4.08 -2.07
N GLY A 187 10.37 3.50 -0.89
CA GLY A 187 10.86 3.98 0.39
C GLY A 187 12.39 4.02 0.47
N ASP A 188 13.05 2.91 0.12
CA ASP A 188 14.51 2.79 0.04
C ASP A 188 15.14 3.82 -0.90
N LEU A 189 14.55 4.00 -2.09
CA LEU A 189 15.00 5.00 -3.07
C LEU A 189 14.77 6.43 -2.57
N HIS A 190 13.67 6.69 -1.85
CA HIS A 190 13.43 7.99 -1.23
C HIS A 190 14.48 8.31 -0.16
N VAL A 191 14.81 7.36 0.71
CA VAL A 191 15.86 7.54 1.74
C VAL A 191 17.22 7.78 1.08
N LYS A 192 17.58 7.02 0.04
CA LYS A 192 18.81 7.24 -0.75
C LYS A 192 18.84 8.61 -1.41
N LEU A 193 17.72 9.08 -1.97
CA LEU A 193 17.59 10.39 -2.59
C LEU A 193 17.77 11.53 -1.57
N GLN A 194 17.12 11.44 -0.41
CA GLN A 194 17.28 12.45 0.66
C GLN A 194 18.71 12.48 1.20
N LYS A 195 19.35 11.30 1.34
CA LYS A 195 20.77 11.23 1.71
C LYS A 195 21.65 11.91 0.67
N CYS A 196 21.56 11.54 -0.62
CA CYS A 196 22.33 12.20 -1.67
C CYS A 196 22.09 13.71 -1.75
N LYS A 197 20.86 14.17 -1.48
CA LYS A 197 20.56 15.60 -1.40
C LYS A 197 21.29 16.28 -0.24
N SER A 198 21.28 15.69 0.95
CA SER A 198 22.01 16.19 2.12
C SER A 198 23.52 16.18 1.89
N ASP A 199 24.06 15.07 1.34
CA ASP A 199 25.48 14.93 1.02
C ASP A 199 25.91 16.02 0.01
N LEU A 200 25.10 16.29 -1.03
CA LEU A 200 25.32 17.36 -2.00
C LEU A 200 25.27 18.77 -1.36
N GLU A 201 24.30 19.03 -0.49
CA GLU A 201 24.18 20.32 0.22
C GLU A 201 25.40 20.57 1.12
N THR A 202 25.91 19.54 1.80
CA THR A 202 27.18 19.65 2.54
C THR A 202 28.39 19.85 1.64
N ALA A 203 28.45 19.16 0.49
CA ALA A 203 29.55 19.31 -0.46
C ALA A 203 29.61 20.74 -1.03
N VAL A 204 28.48 21.31 -1.43
CA VAL A 204 28.37 22.70 -1.92
C VAL A 204 28.76 23.72 -0.84
N ALA A 205 28.38 23.49 0.42
CA ALA A 205 28.83 24.34 1.52
C ALA A 205 30.36 24.28 1.69
N THR A 206 30.95 23.07 1.69
CA THR A 206 32.42 22.93 1.79
C THR A 206 33.18 23.46 0.57
N GLU A 207 32.59 23.40 -0.62
CA GLU A 207 33.13 24.02 -1.83
C GLU A 207 33.12 25.55 -1.71
N SER A 208 32.01 26.12 -1.24
CA SER A 208 31.91 27.56 -0.96
C SER A 208 32.99 28.01 0.04
N ASP A 209 33.12 27.33 1.18
CA ASP A 209 34.14 27.65 2.19
C ASP A 209 35.57 27.51 1.63
N ALA A 210 35.82 26.48 0.81
CA ALA A 210 37.12 26.28 0.16
C ALA A 210 37.43 27.34 -0.90
N THR A 211 36.44 27.81 -1.66
CA THR A 211 36.61 28.92 -2.62
C THR A 211 36.92 30.23 -1.91
N LEU A 212 36.22 30.55 -0.82
CA LEU A 212 36.52 31.73 0.01
C LEU A 212 37.95 31.67 0.58
N ALA A 213 38.37 30.52 1.12
CA ALA A 213 39.73 30.34 1.62
C ALA A 213 40.81 30.42 0.51
N SER A 214 40.47 30.01 -0.72
CA SER A 214 41.33 30.16 -1.89
C SER A 214 41.45 31.63 -2.33
N ASP A 215 40.36 32.38 -2.32
CA ASP A 215 40.34 33.80 -2.67
C ASP A 215 41.12 34.63 -1.63
N ASP A 216 40.94 34.36 -0.33
CA ASP A 216 41.73 34.97 0.75
C ASP A 216 43.24 34.69 0.60
N LEU A 217 43.61 33.46 0.22
CA LEU A 217 45.00 33.09 -0.03
C LEU A 217 45.56 33.78 -1.28
N MET A 218 44.74 34.00 -2.30
CA MET A 218 45.12 34.76 -3.50
C MET A 218 45.39 36.23 -3.16
N LEU A 219 44.50 36.86 -2.39
CA LEU A 219 44.68 38.23 -1.90
C LEU A 219 45.95 38.37 -1.03
N ALA A 220 46.19 37.41 -0.12
CA ALA A 220 47.40 37.38 0.69
C ALA A 220 48.67 37.23 -0.15
N LEU A 221 48.63 36.43 -1.23
CA LEU A 221 49.74 36.26 -2.17
C LEU A 221 50.01 37.53 -2.99
N GLU A 222 48.96 38.22 -3.45
CA GLU A 222 49.09 39.52 -4.13
C GLU A 222 49.68 40.58 -3.20
N GLN A 223 49.22 40.64 -1.94
CA GLN A 223 49.77 41.54 -0.93
C GLN A 223 51.26 41.24 -0.68
N LEU A 224 51.62 39.99 -0.38
CA LEU A 224 53.02 39.56 -0.19
C LEU A 224 53.91 39.86 -1.41
N SER A 225 53.38 39.71 -2.62
CA SER A 225 54.08 40.06 -3.86
C SER A 225 54.35 41.57 -3.94
N SER A 226 53.36 42.39 -3.57
CA SER A 226 53.50 43.85 -3.52
C SER A 226 54.49 44.31 -2.44
N GLU A 227 54.43 43.74 -1.24
CA GLU A 227 55.34 44.03 -0.12
C GLU A 227 56.77 43.62 -0.46
N SER A 228 56.97 42.43 -1.03
CA SER A 228 58.28 41.95 -1.50
C SER A 228 58.87 42.87 -2.57
N LYS A 229 58.04 43.32 -3.53
CA LYS A 229 58.46 44.27 -4.56
C LYS A 229 58.85 45.64 -3.98
N ASN A 230 58.10 46.14 -3.01
CA ASN A 230 58.40 47.40 -2.33
C ASN A 230 59.71 47.27 -1.52
N ALA A 231 59.87 46.20 -0.73
CA ALA A 231 61.09 45.93 0.03
C ALA A 231 62.33 45.81 -0.88
N LEU A 232 62.20 45.25 -2.08
CA LEU A 232 63.29 45.17 -3.06
C LEU A 232 63.64 46.56 -3.63
N GLN A 233 62.66 47.42 -3.88
CA GLN A 233 62.88 48.82 -4.28
C GLN A 233 63.55 49.63 -3.16
N GLU A 234 63.09 49.48 -1.91
CA GLU A 234 63.70 50.12 -0.74
C GLU A 234 65.15 49.66 -0.54
N ALA A 235 65.43 48.37 -0.70
CA ALA A 235 66.79 47.83 -0.65
C ALA A 235 67.68 48.41 -1.74
N GLU A 236 67.18 48.58 -2.98
CA GLU A 236 67.92 49.21 -4.08
C GLU A 236 68.21 50.71 -3.79
N VAL A 237 67.26 51.44 -3.20
CA VAL A 237 67.44 52.83 -2.78
C VAL A 237 68.47 52.93 -1.65
N LEU A 238 68.41 52.05 -0.64
CA LEU A 238 69.38 51.98 0.45
C LEU A 238 70.77 51.62 -0.07
N GLN A 239 70.89 50.71 -1.05
CA GLN A 239 72.16 50.37 -1.67
C GLN A 239 72.78 51.55 -2.41
N LYS A 240 71.99 52.31 -3.18
CA LYS A 240 72.45 53.55 -3.84
C LYS A 240 72.92 54.58 -2.83
N ARG A 241 72.14 54.84 -1.78
CA ARG A 241 72.51 55.77 -0.71
C ARG A 241 73.76 55.32 0.07
N ALA A 242 73.94 54.01 0.28
CA ALA A 242 75.14 53.47 0.90
C ALA A 242 76.39 53.60 0.02
N ALA A 243 76.24 53.54 -1.31
CA ALA A 243 77.31 53.86 -2.24
C ALA A 243 77.63 55.37 -2.24
N GLU A 244 76.63 56.24 -2.31
CA GLU A 244 76.80 57.70 -2.21
C GLU A 244 77.53 58.12 -0.92
N LEU A 245 77.12 57.57 0.24
CA LEU A 245 77.78 57.81 1.53
C LEU A 245 79.22 57.25 1.59
N ARG A 246 79.50 56.18 0.84
CA ARG A 246 80.85 55.62 0.74
C ARG A 246 81.75 56.54 -0.08
N ASP A 247 81.26 57.04 -1.22
CA ASP A 247 81.97 57.96 -2.09
C ASP A 247 82.22 59.31 -1.39
N GLU A 248 81.23 59.82 -0.65
CA GLU A 248 81.38 61.00 0.22
C GLU A 248 82.42 60.77 1.33
N ALA A 249 82.41 59.60 1.99
CA ALA A 249 83.41 59.25 3.00
C ALA A 249 84.82 59.08 2.42
N GLU A 250 84.95 58.61 1.18
CA GLU A 250 86.23 58.51 0.47
C GLU A 250 86.76 59.90 0.06
N ALA A 251 85.89 60.78 -0.45
CA ALA A 251 86.22 62.17 -0.72
C ALA A 251 86.64 62.94 0.55
N ALA A 252 85.93 62.73 1.66
CA ALA A 252 86.29 63.32 2.96
C ALA A 252 87.65 62.81 3.47
N ARG A 253 87.98 61.53 3.27
CA ARG A 253 89.31 60.97 3.59
C ARG A 253 90.40 61.56 2.70
N ALA A 254 90.16 61.73 1.40
CA ALA A 254 91.11 62.36 0.50
C ALA A 254 91.41 63.82 0.92
N SER A 255 90.36 64.59 1.25
CA SER A 255 90.50 65.96 1.77
C SER A 255 91.23 66.02 3.13
N LEU A 256 91.00 65.05 4.02
CA LEU A 256 91.73 64.93 5.28
C LEU A 256 93.23 64.69 5.04
N VAL A 257 93.59 63.78 4.13
CA VAL A 257 95.00 63.50 3.77
C VAL A 257 95.67 64.74 3.14
N GLU A 258 94.97 65.49 2.29
CA GLU A 258 95.47 66.76 1.75
C GLU A 258 95.72 67.79 2.87
N ALA A 259 94.78 67.92 3.81
CA ALA A 259 94.90 68.82 4.96
C ALA A 259 96.05 68.40 5.90
N GLU A 260 96.25 67.10 6.14
CA GLU A 260 97.38 66.56 6.91
C GLU A 260 98.73 66.83 6.23
N GLN A 261 98.82 66.63 4.90
CA GLN A 261 100.04 66.96 4.14
C GLN A 261 100.36 68.46 4.21
N LYS A 262 99.33 69.31 4.09
CA LYS A 262 99.46 70.78 4.22
C LYS A 262 99.88 71.19 5.63
N LEU A 263 99.33 70.55 6.66
CA LEU A 263 99.74 70.76 8.05
C LEU A 263 101.21 70.35 8.26
N GLN A 264 101.66 69.23 7.69
CA GLN A 264 103.06 68.82 7.75
C GLN A 264 103.99 69.78 7.00
N SER A 265 103.59 70.34 5.86
CA SER A 265 104.41 71.36 5.18
C SER A 265 104.50 72.65 6.00
N SER A 266 103.38 73.14 6.54
CA SER A 266 103.38 74.34 7.40
C SER A 266 104.12 74.12 8.73
N LEU A 267 104.14 72.89 9.26
CA LEU A 267 104.95 72.55 10.44
C LEU A 267 106.45 72.58 10.12
N LYS A 268 106.88 72.02 8.98
CA LYS A 268 108.28 72.13 8.51
C LYS A 268 108.68 73.58 8.23
N GLU A 269 107.79 74.38 7.64
CA GLU A 269 108.00 75.82 7.46
C GLU A 269 108.14 76.55 8.81
N ALA A 270 107.30 76.21 9.79
CA ALA A 270 107.39 76.77 11.14
C ALA A 270 108.68 76.34 11.88
N GLU A 271 109.16 75.10 11.68
CA GLU A 271 110.45 74.64 12.17
C GLU A 271 111.62 75.38 11.52
N VAL A 272 111.57 75.62 10.20
CA VAL A 272 112.55 76.45 9.48
C VAL A 272 112.50 77.90 9.94
N ALA A 273 111.31 78.47 10.15
CA ALA A 273 111.14 79.81 10.70
C ALA A 273 111.69 79.92 12.12
N LYS A 274 111.48 78.92 12.97
CA LYS A 274 112.05 78.82 14.32
C LYS A 274 113.57 78.63 14.30
N ALA A 275 114.12 77.91 13.32
CA ALA A 275 115.57 77.80 13.11
C ALA A 275 116.18 79.12 12.58
N ALA A 276 115.41 79.91 11.82
CA ALA A 276 115.79 81.26 11.43
C ALA A 276 115.69 82.25 12.60
N GLU A 277 114.66 82.11 13.45
CA GLU A 277 114.48 82.88 14.68
C GLU A 277 115.64 82.63 15.66
N THR A 278 116.00 81.36 15.93
CA THR A 278 117.16 81.06 16.79
C THR A 278 118.47 81.55 16.19
N ARG A 279 118.67 81.44 14.87
CA ARG A 279 119.82 82.04 14.19
C ARG A 279 119.84 83.57 14.32
N ALA A 280 118.69 84.23 14.24
CA ALA A 280 118.57 85.67 14.43
C ALA A 280 118.83 86.07 15.91
N LEU A 281 118.34 85.28 16.87
CA LEU A 281 118.63 85.45 18.29
C LEU A 281 120.11 85.23 18.63
N ASP A 282 120.79 84.29 17.98
CA ASP A 282 122.23 84.10 18.13
C ASP A 282 123.03 85.22 17.46
N GLN A 283 122.57 85.77 16.33
CA GLN A 283 123.13 87.01 15.76
C GLN A 283 122.92 88.20 16.69
N ILE A 284 121.74 88.33 17.31
CA ILE A 284 121.45 89.36 18.33
C ILE A 284 122.37 89.15 19.55
N LYS A 285 122.60 87.92 20.01
CA LYS A 285 123.56 87.61 21.08
C LYS A 285 124.97 88.00 20.70
N GLN A 286 125.47 87.60 19.53
CA GLN A 286 126.80 87.99 19.04
C GLN A 286 126.95 89.51 18.91
N LEU A 287 125.92 90.21 18.42
CA LEU A 287 125.89 91.68 18.39
C LEU A 287 125.84 92.26 19.82
N SER A 288 125.15 91.62 20.76
CA SER A 288 125.09 92.05 22.17
C SER A 288 126.40 91.82 22.92
N GLU A 289 127.14 90.74 22.63
CA GLU A 289 128.48 90.46 23.17
C GLU A 289 129.53 91.39 22.55
N LYS A 290 129.44 91.63 21.24
CA LYS A 290 130.27 92.63 20.55
C LYS A 290 129.96 94.05 21.03
N ALA A 291 128.71 94.33 21.41
CA ALA A 291 128.32 95.57 22.06
C ALA A 291 128.68 95.62 23.56
N SER A 292 128.78 94.49 24.27
CA SER A 292 129.21 94.44 25.68
C SER A 292 130.72 94.62 25.80
N ALA A 293 131.51 94.09 24.87
CA ALA A 293 132.95 94.35 24.74
C ALA A 293 133.26 95.84 24.48
N VAL A 294 132.34 96.59 23.84
CA VAL A 294 132.43 98.04 23.64
C VAL A 294 131.83 98.84 24.82
N ARG A 295 131.05 98.19 25.70
CA ARG A 295 130.31 98.83 26.82
C ARG A 295 130.86 98.46 28.20
N ALA A 296 132.15 98.16 28.28
CA ALA A 296 132.92 98.12 29.54
C ALA A 296 133.33 99.51 30.04
N SER A 297 132.69 100.57 29.54
CA SER A 297 132.81 101.96 29.99
C SER A 297 131.42 102.56 30.17
N ILE A 298 131.17 103.13 31.36
CA ILE A 298 130.02 103.99 31.74
C ILE A 298 128.71 103.23 32.12
N SER A 299 128.61 102.91 33.43
CA SER A 299 127.55 103.33 34.40
C SER A 299 126.31 104.11 33.88
N GLU A 300 125.10 104.09 34.46
CA GLU A 300 124.58 103.59 35.75
C GLU A 300 123.01 103.40 35.69
N PRO A 301 122.15 103.41 36.74
CA PRO A 301 121.06 102.43 36.83
C PRO A 301 119.61 102.99 36.86
N GLY A 302 118.65 102.06 36.81
CA GLY A 302 117.41 102.09 37.62
C GLY A 302 116.30 103.09 37.27
N ALA A 303 115.10 102.59 36.98
CA ALA A 303 113.88 103.40 36.96
C ALA A 303 112.68 102.61 37.52
N ASN A 304 112.05 103.15 38.59
CA ASN A 304 110.72 102.72 39.02
C ASN A 304 109.68 103.27 38.03
N ILE A 305 108.70 102.44 37.66
CA ILE A 305 107.64 102.85 36.72
C ILE A 305 106.50 103.50 37.52
N THR A 306 106.29 104.79 37.27
CA THR A 306 105.13 105.55 37.76
C THR A 306 104.11 105.64 36.62
N ILE A 307 103.01 104.91 36.72
CA ILE A 307 101.89 104.93 35.77
C ILE A 307 100.89 106.05 36.10
N SER A 308 100.32 106.68 35.07
CA SER A 308 99.32 107.74 35.27
C SER A 308 97.98 107.18 35.76
N LYS A 309 97.13 108.04 36.33
CA LYS A 309 95.79 107.63 36.78
C LYS A 309 94.92 107.20 35.58
N GLU A 310 95.04 107.87 34.44
CA GLU A 310 94.39 107.50 33.19
C GLU A 310 94.89 106.14 32.65
N GLU A 311 96.18 105.82 32.81
CA GLU A 311 96.74 104.52 32.40
C GLU A 311 96.23 103.38 33.29
N PHE A 312 96.15 103.59 34.61
CA PHE A 312 95.54 102.64 35.53
C PHE A 312 94.05 102.44 35.22
N GLU A 313 93.28 103.52 35.04
CA GLU A 313 91.86 103.44 34.66
C GLU A 313 91.66 102.80 33.28
N SER A 314 92.60 102.97 32.34
CA SER A 314 92.58 102.31 31.02
C SER A 314 92.84 100.80 31.13
N LEU A 315 93.78 100.38 31.99
CA LEU A 315 94.02 98.97 32.27
C LEU A 315 92.84 98.33 33.00
N SER A 316 92.31 98.96 34.05
CA SER A 316 91.11 98.48 34.77
C SER A 316 89.91 98.34 33.84
N ARG A 317 89.66 99.32 32.96
CA ARG A 317 88.56 99.27 31.98
C ARG A 317 88.77 98.16 30.93
N LYS A 318 90.01 97.82 30.58
CA LYS A 318 90.33 96.64 29.74
C LYS A 318 90.08 95.33 30.49
N VAL A 319 90.44 95.24 31.78
CA VAL A 319 90.16 94.06 32.61
C VAL A 319 88.66 93.83 32.70
N GLU A 320 87.87 94.86 33.05
CA GLU A 320 86.39 94.78 33.09
C GLU A 320 85.78 94.38 31.73
N GLN A 321 86.35 94.84 30.61
CA GLN A 321 85.90 94.43 29.27
C GLN A 321 86.22 92.96 28.98
N THR A 322 87.39 92.46 29.39
CA THR A 322 87.74 91.04 29.24
C THR A 322 86.95 90.14 30.18
N GLU A 323 86.64 90.62 31.39
CA GLU A 323 85.81 89.94 32.37
C GLU A 323 84.37 89.81 31.86
N LYS A 324 83.75 90.90 31.39
CA LYS A 324 82.43 90.84 30.73
C LYS A 324 82.41 89.95 29.49
N LEU A 325 83.49 89.90 28.71
CA LEU A 325 83.60 88.97 27.57
C LEU A 325 83.68 87.51 28.04
N ALA A 326 84.34 87.23 29.16
CA ALA A 326 84.38 85.90 29.77
C ALA A 326 83.02 85.52 30.36
N GLU A 327 82.37 86.42 31.10
CA GLU A 327 81.01 86.24 31.63
C GLU A 327 79.99 85.96 30.51
N MET A 328 80.04 86.71 29.40
CA MET A 328 79.18 86.45 28.24
C MET A 328 79.43 85.06 27.62
N LYS A 329 80.69 84.59 27.57
CA LYS A 329 81.02 83.24 27.09
C LYS A 329 80.53 82.16 28.04
N VAL A 330 80.68 82.36 29.36
CA VAL A 330 80.16 81.44 30.38
C VAL A 330 78.62 81.40 30.35
N ALA A 331 77.96 82.55 30.24
CA ALA A 331 76.50 82.62 30.12
C ALA A 331 75.99 81.93 28.84
N ALA A 332 76.67 82.08 27.70
CA ALA A 332 76.34 81.37 26.47
C ALA A 332 76.54 79.85 26.59
N ALA A 333 77.61 79.40 27.25
CA ALA A 333 77.85 77.98 27.51
C ALA A 333 76.80 77.39 28.49
N MET A 334 76.45 78.11 29.55
CA MET A 334 75.39 77.72 30.49
C MET A 334 74.03 77.64 29.79
N ALA A 335 73.69 78.60 28.92
CA ALA A 335 72.46 78.56 28.14
C ALA A 335 72.39 77.34 27.19
N GLN A 336 73.52 76.91 26.60
CA GLN A 336 73.58 75.66 25.83
C GLN A 336 73.40 74.42 26.72
N VAL A 337 74.03 74.37 27.90
CA VAL A 337 73.87 73.27 28.86
C VAL A 337 72.43 73.16 29.36
N ASP A 338 71.78 74.28 29.68
CA ASP A 338 70.39 74.28 30.15
C ASP A 338 69.41 73.95 29.02
N ALA A 339 69.70 74.33 27.76
CA ALA A 339 68.92 73.89 26.60
C ALA A 339 69.04 72.37 26.35
N VAL A 340 70.24 71.79 26.48
CA VAL A 340 70.45 70.33 26.41
C VAL A 340 69.72 69.64 27.55
N ARG A 341 69.83 70.14 28.79
CA ARG A 341 69.13 69.58 29.96
C ARG A 341 67.61 69.68 29.83
N ALA A 342 67.08 70.73 29.21
CA ALA A 342 65.65 70.85 28.92
C ALA A 342 65.19 69.78 27.91
N SER A 343 65.95 69.58 26.82
CA SER A 343 65.71 68.55 25.81
C SER A 343 65.77 67.13 26.40
N GLU A 344 66.78 66.85 27.25
CA GLU A 344 66.93 65.59 27.98
C GLU A 344 65.71 65.31 28.89
N ASN A 345 65.27 66.30 29.67
CA ASN A 345 64.08 66.16 30.51
C ASN A 345 62.78 65.97 29.71
N GLU A 346 62.67 66.55 28.51
CA GLU A 346 61.53 66.30 27.62
C GLU A 346 61.56 64.88 27.06
N ALA A 347 62.74 64.38 26.68
CA ALA A 347 62.93 63.00 26.22
C ALA A 347 62.62 61.99 27.33
N ILE A 348 63.08 62.22 28.56
CA ILE A 348 62.77 61.38 29.73
C ILE A 348 61.25 61.33 29.96
N LYS A 349 60.56 62.47 29.97
CA LYS A 349 59.09 62.51 30.14
C LYS A 349 58.33 61.76 29.04
N LYS A 350 58.81 61.80 27.79
CA LYS A 350 58.22 61.02 26.68
C LYS A 350 58.43 59.51 26.88
N LEU A 351 59.60 59.10 27.35
CA LEU A 351 59.89 57.69 27.66
C LEU A 351 59.07 57.19 28.86
N GLU A 352 58.91 57.99 29.91
CA GLU A 352 58.05 57.67 31.07
C GLU A 352 56.58 57.54 30.66
N ALA A 353 56.08 58.43 29.79
CA ALA A 353 54.71 58.35 29.27
C ALA A 353 54.49 57.09 28.41
N ALA A 354 55.40 56.79 27.48
CA ALA A 354 55.32 55.60 26.63
C ALA A 354 55.41 54.31 27.45
N ARG A 355 56.29 54.27 28.46
CA ARG A 355 56.37 53.14 29.39
C ARG A 355 55.06 52.94 30.17
N LYS A 356 54.46 54.02 30.67
CA LYS A 356 53.18 53.93 31.37
C LYS A 356 52.06 53.42 30.47
N GLU A 357 52.02 53.87 29.21
CA GLU A 357 51.06 53.38 28.22
C GLU A 357 51.24 51.88 27.94
N MET A 358 52.49 51.37 27.92
CA MET A 358 52.76 49.93 27.84
C MET A 358 52.26 49.17 29.08
N GLU A 359 52.51 49.68 30.29
CA GLU A 359 52.04 49.07 31.54
C GLU A 359 50.49 49.06 31.63
N ASP A 360 49.83 50.13 31.20
CA ASP A 360 48.36 50.22 31.12
C ASP A 360 47.78 49.25 30.05
N MET A 361 48.46 49.07 28.91
CA MET A 361 48.09 48.06 27.89
C MET A 361 48.29 46.62 28.39
N GLU A 362 49.37 46.32 29.10
CA GLU A 362 49.65 44.99 29.65
C GLU A 362 48.60 44.58 30.69
N LEU A 363 48.19 45.49 31.57
CA LEU A 363 47.08 45.26 32.50
C LEU A 363 45.76 45.00 31.76
N ALA A 364 45.47 45.74 30.69
CA ALA A 364 44.27 45.55 29.89
C ALA A 364 44.25 44.19 29.16
N THR A 365 45.40 43.69 28.67
CA THR A 365 45.49 42.37 28.04
C THR A 365 45.41 41.25 29.08
N GLU A 366 46.00 41.39 30.26
CA GLU A 366 45.89 40.40 31.34
C GLU A 366 44.43 40.28 31.85
N GLU A 367 43.72 41.41 31.99
CA GLU A 367 42.29 41.41 32.31
C GLU A 367 41.44 40.76 31.23
N ALA A 368 41.73 41.01 29.95
CA ALA A 368 41.02 40.41 28.82
C ALA A 368 41.26 38.89 28.78
N LEU A 369 42.49 38.44 29.04
CA LEU A 369 42.87 37.03 29.11
C LEU A 369 42.14 36.32 30.25
N LYS A 370 42.14 36.87 31.47
CA LYS A 370 41.39 36.31 32.61
C LYS A 370 39.88 36.21 32.32
N LYS A 371 39.31 37.21 31.64
CA LYS A 371 37.89 37.17 31.20
C LYS A 371 37.66 36.05 30.18
N ALA A 372 38.55 35.87 29.21
CA ALA A 372 38.48 34.78 28.23
C ALA A 372 38.59 33.39 28.90
N GLU A 373 39.54 33.19 29.80
CA GLU A 373 39.71 31.93 30.56
C GLU A 373 38.46 31.58 31.37
N THR A 374 37.86 32.56 32.07
CA THR A 374 36.62 32.32 32.82
C THR A 374 35.42 32.00 31.92
N ALA A 375 35.34 32.59 30.73
CA ALA A 375 34.32 32.25 29.74
C ALA A 375 34.54 30.85 29.14
N GLU A 376 35.78 30.47 28.85
CA GLU A 376 36.12 29.12 28.38
C GLU A 376 35.82 28.05 29.44
N ALA A 377 36.13 28.33 30.71
CA ALA A 377 35.79 27.45 31.84
C ALA A 377 34.26 27.29 32.00
N ALA A 378 33.49 28.37 31.82
CA ALA A 378 32.03 28.33 31.82
C ALA A 378 31.47 27.52 30.64
N ASN A 379 32.02 27.71 29.43
CA ASN A 379 31.65 26.91 28.25
C ASN A 379 31.92 25.42 28.46
N LYS A 380 33.10 25.05 28.97
CA LYS A 380 33.45 23.65 29.30
C LYS A 380 32.50 23.04 30.34
N ALA A 381 32.04 23.82 31.32
CA ALA A 381 31.03 23.37 32.28
C ALA A 381 29.69 23.06 31.58
N VAL A 382 29.19 23.99 30.76
CA VAL A 382 27.94 23.83 29.99
C VAL A 382 28.02 22.67 28.99
N GLU A 383 29.15 22.51 28.29
CA GLU A 383 29.40 21.36 27.40
C GLU A 383 29.39 20.03 28.15
N SER A 384 29.95 19.99 29.37
CA SER A 384 29.93 18.78 30.21
C SER A 384 28.52 18.41 30.68
N GLU A 385 27.65 19.39 30.93
CA GLU A 385 26.24 19.16 31.25
C GLU A 385 25.46 18.73 30.00
N LEU A 386 25.68 19.36 28.85
CA LEU A 386 25.10 18.96 27.56
C LEU A 386 25.53 17.56 27.13
N LYS A 387 26.75 17.14 27.45
CA LYS A 387 27.23 15.78 27.21
C LYS A 387 26.51 14.77 28.12
N ARG A 388 26.42 15.05 29.43
CA ARG A 388 25.63 14.23 30.37
C ARG A 388 24.15 14.16 30.01
N TRP A 389 23.58 15.24 29.46
CA TRP A 389 22.19 15.25 29.00
C TRP A 389 21.99 14.36 27.77
N ARG A 390 22.93 14.39 26.81
CA ARG A 390 22.94 13.46 25.65
C ARG A 390 23.12 12.00 26.07
N GLU A 391 24.06 11.70 26.97
CA GLU A 391 24.26 10.35 27.52
C GLU A 391 23.01 9.84 28.27
N LYS A 392 22.27 10.74 28.94
CA LYS A 392 21.00 10.40 29.62
C LYS A 392 19.82 10.24 28.66
N GLU A 393 19.77 11.00 27.57
CA GLU A 393 18.84 10.81 26.45
C GLU A 393 19.02 9.42 25.80
N GLU A 394 20.27 9.01 25.55
CA GLU A 394 20.58 7.67 25.03
C GLU A 394 20.26 6.56 26.03
N GLN A 395 20.58 6.74 27.33
CA GLN A 395 20.18 5.77 28.36
C GLN A 395 18.67 5.62 28.47
N ASN A 396 17.90 6.73 28.46
CA ASN A 396 16.44 6.65 28.49
C ASN A 396 15.89 5.86 27.30
N LYS A 397 16.37 6.14 26.07
CA LYS A 397 15.96 5.41 24.84
C LYS A 397 16.31 3.92 24.92
N ASN A 398 17.45 3.57 25.54
CA ASN A 398 17.84 2.18 25.75
C ASN A 398 17.11 1.47 26.91
N THR A 399 16.38 2.21 27.77
CA THR A 399 15.54 1.63 28.85
C THR A 399 14.06 1.53 28.52
N GLU A 400 13.61 2.04 27.37
CA GLU A 400 12.20 1.96 26.95
C GLU A 400 11.85 0.62 26.25
N THR A 401 12.77 -0.35 26.30
CA THR A 401 12.51 -1.75 25.98
C THR A 401 12.80 -2.64 27.21
N TYR A 402 11.77 -3.36 27.67
CA TYR A 402 11.76 -4.43 28.68
C TYR A 402 11.43 -4.07 30.15
N VAL A 403 10.39 -4.74 30.69
CA VAL A 403 9.81 -4.65 32.06
C VAL A 403 9.10 -5.99 32.36
N PRO A 404 9.02 -6.53 33.60
CA PRO A 404 9.91 -6.53 34.78
C PRO A 404 10.33 -7.99 35.17
N PRO A 405 10.83 -8.31 36.40
CA PRO A 405 9.91 -8.61 37.52
C PRO A 405 10.38 -8.30 38.97
N VAL A 406 9.38 -8.00 39.81
CA VAL A 406 9.22 -8.20 41.28
C VAL A 406 10.43 -8.64 42.13
N GLY A 407 10.79 -7.83 43.14
CA GLY A 407 11.64 -8.17 44.30
C GLY A 407 11.52 -7.09 45.40
N ALA A 408 11.63 -7.46 46.69
CA ALA A 408 11.11 -6.64 47.82
C ALA A 408 12.18 -6.00 48.74
N THR A 409 11.71 -5.10 49.64
CA THR A 409 12.38 -4.53 50.85
C THR A 409 13.59 -3.59 50.61
N SER A 410 13.94 -2.60 51.47
CA SER A 410 13.46 -2.21 52.82
C SER A 410 13.53 -0.68 53.03
N LEU A 411 12.88 -0.19 54.09
CA LEU A 411 12.95 1.17 54.65
C LEU A 411 14.21 1.42 55.52
N ALA A 412 14.48 2.71 55.76
CA ALA A 412 15.28 3.32 56.87
C ALA A 412 16.81 3.05 56.84
N ASP A 413 17.71 4.01 57.11
CA ASP A 413 17.72 4.91 58.26
C ASP A 413 18.40 6.29 58.03
N ALA A 414 18.00 7.25 58.85
CA ALA A 414 18.75 8.43 59.28
C ALA A 414 18.58 8.52 60.81
N PRO A 415 19.32 9.35 61.60
CA PRO A 415 20.24 10.43 61.22
C PRO A 415 21.62 10.27 61.95
N SER A 416 22.46 11.27 62.28
CA SER A 416 22.17 12.34 63.24
C SER A 416 23.38 13.27 63.46
N HIS A 417 23.06 14.53 63.82
CA HIS A 417 23.81 15.41 64.74
C HIS A 417 25.21 15.94 64.32
N LYS A 418 25.58 17.19 64.59
CA LYS A 418 24.90 18.37 65.18
C LYS A 418 25.53 19.62 64.53
N ALA A 419 24.78 20.68 64.21
CA ALA A 419 24.50 21.82 65.11
C ALA A 419 25.79 22.41 65.72
N SER A 420 26.03 23.72 65.79
CA SER A 420 25.14 24.86 66.04
C SER A 420 26.00 26.15 66.04
N SER A 421 25.52 27.39 65.91
CA SER A 421 24.20 27.96 65.61
C SER A 421 24.27 29.50 65.65
N ALA A 422 23.19 30.16 65.19
CA ALA A 422 22.62 31.37 65.80
C ALA A 422 23.30 32.75 65.52
N LYS A 423 22.55 33.84 65.34
CA LYS A 423 21.07 34.02 65.24
C LYS A 423 20.72 35.42 64.70
N ALA A 424 19.57 35.51 63.99
CA ALA A 424 18.55 36.59 64.03
C ALA A 424 18.99 38.06 63.73
N ASN A 425 18.19 38.99 63.19
CA ASN A 425 16.81 39.07 62.66
C ASN A 425 16.74 40.38 61.78
N GLU A 426 15.71 40.75 61.01
CA GLU A 426 14.33 40.27 60.81
C GLU A 426 13.78 40.70 59.40
N LYS A 427 12.50 40.38 59.12
CA LYS A 427 11.53 41.07 58.22
C LYS A 427 12.06 42.01 57.10
N SER A 428 11.74 41.69 55.85
CA SER A 428 10.54 42.26 55.16
C SER A 428 10.50 41.95 53.66
N ASN A 429 9.30 41.58 53.21
CA ASN A 429 8.85 41.38 51.83
C ASN A 429 9.15 42.56 50.88
N GLY A 430 9.44 42.30 49.59
CA GLY A 430 9.66 43.36 48.58
C GLY A 430 9.98 42.89 47.15
N HIS A 431 8.96 42.83 46.29
CA HIS A 431 9.11 42.79 44.82
C HIS A 431 9.52 44.17 44.26
N GLN A 432 10.45 44.23 43.29
CA GLN A 432 10.50 45.16 42.12
C GLN A 432 11.82 44.91 41.36
N LYS A 433 11.92 44.71 40.03
CA LYS A 433 11.28 45.36 38.86
C LYS A 433 11.42 46.89 38.86
N ASN A 434 12.60 47.37 38.47
CA ASN A 434 12.82 48.76 38.09
C ASN A 434 12.81 48.94 36.58
N SER A 435 12.20 50.03 36.13
CA SER A 435 11.97 50.38 34.72
C SER A 435 12.29 51.86 34.49
N LYS A 436 12.45 52.23 33.21
CA LYS A 436 12.44 53.60 32.62
C LYS A 436 13.78 54.35 32.53
N ALA A 437 14.37 54.22 31.33
CA ALA A 437 14.72 55.31 30.41
C ALA A 437 15.02 56.72 30.96
N VAL A 438 16.22 57.25 30.65
CA VAL A 438 16.49 58.70 30.52
C VAL A 438 17.34 58.98 29.28
N LEU A 439 17.11 60.18 28.73
CA LEU A 439 17.49 60.75 27.45
C LEU A 439 19.00 60.91 27.13
N ARG A 440 19.22 61.16 25.82
CA ARG A 440 20.47 61.51 25.13
C ARG A 440 21.30 62.60 25.83
N LYS A 441 22.63 62.48 25.73
CA LYS A 441 23.54 63.62 25.49
C LYS A 441 24.72 63.17 24.62
N SER A 442 24.92 63.85 23.50
CA SER A 442 26.03 63.64 22.57
C SER A 442 27.27 64.39 23.05
N PHE A 443 28.44 63.75 23.00
CA PHE A 443 29.73 64.42 23.10
C PHE A 443 30.50 64.16 21.80
N MET A 444 31.09 65.21 21.22
CA MET A 444 31.73 65.14 19.90
C MET A 444 33.25 65.01 20.01
N LEU A 445 33.85 64.29 19.07
CA LEU A 445 35.30 64.27 18.87
C LEU A 445 35.72 65.45 17.95
N PRO A 446 36.83 66.16 18.23
CA PRO A 446 37.37 67.15 17.31
C PRO A 446 38.05 66.47 16.10
N SER A 447 37.65 66.86 14.89
CA SER A 447 38.41 66.53 13.66
C SER A 447 39.53 67.54 13.45
N ILE A 448 40.72 67.07 13.06
CA ILE A 448 41.90 67.91 12.83
C ILE A 448 42.41 67.70 11.40
N THR A 449 41.88 68.42 10.42
CA THR A 449 42.56 68.60 9.12
C THR A 449 42.05 69.85 8.40
N GLY A 450 42.95 70.68 7.86
CA GLY A 450 42.58 71.72 6.90
C GLY A 450 43.01 73.16 7.24
N MET A 451 44.31 73.44 7.17
CA MET A 451 44.81 74.81 6.96
C MET A 451 45.65 74.85 5.69
N PHE A 452 45.20 75.60 4.68
CA PHE A 452 46.01 76.55 3.90
C PHE A 452 45.10 77.31 2.91
N HIS A 453 45.19 78.65 2.92
CA HIS A 453 44.50 79.51 1.96
C HIS A 453 45.42 79.84 0.77
N HIS A 454 44.86 80.07 -0.44
CA HIS A 454 44.79 81.43 -1.05
C HIS A 454 44.48 81.47 -2.57
N LYS A 455 43.85 82.60 -2.99
CA LYS A 455 43.92 83.28 -4.31
C LYS A 455 43.26 82.67 -5.58
N LYS A 456 41.97 83.00 -5.73
CA LYS A 456 41.39 83.88 -6.80
C LYS A 456 42.28 84.23 -8.02
N LYS A 457 41.86 83.83 -9.24
CA LYS A 457 41.80 84.71 -10.45
C LYS A 457 40.85 84.14 -11.54
N ASN A 458 40.36 85.02 -12.42
CA ASN A 458 39.35 84.78 -13.45
C ASN A 458 39.92 84.30 -14.80
N ASN A 459 39.09 83.61 -15.60
CA ASN A 459 38.73 83.84 -17.02
C ASN A 459 37.97 82.57 -17.51
N ALA A 460 36.80 82.62 -18.16
CA ALA A 460 36.36 83.29 -19.40
C ALA A 460 36.70 82.46 -20.67
N ASP A 461 35.66 82.22 -21.49
CA ASP A 461 35.60 81.41 -22.73
C ASP A 461 35.96 79.90 -22.62
N GLY A 462 35.41 79.00 -23.45
CA GLY A 462 34.36 79.21 -24.45
C GLY A 462 34.08 77.95 -25.31
N SER A 463 32.79 77.73 -25.60
CA SER A 463 32.16 77.07 -26.77
C SER A 463 32.93 76.14 -27.74
N SER A 464 32.26 75.02 -28.06
CA SER A 464 32.17 74.34 -29.39
C SER A 464 33.22 73.32 -29.89
N HIS A 465 32.68 72.18 -30.33
CA HIS A 465 33.03 71.32 -31.48
C HIS A 465 34.51 71.06 -31.81
N SER A 466 34.94 69.79 -31.82
CA SER A 466 34.48 68.77 -32.78
C SER A 466 34.61 67.35 -32.26
#